data_AF-M7YGV9-F1
#
_entry.id   AF-M7YGV9-F1
#
_cell.length_a   1.000
_cell.length_b   1.000
_cell.length_c   1.000
_cell.angle_alpha   90.00
_cell.angle_beta   90.00
_cell.angle_gamma   90.00
#
_symmetry.space_group_name_H-M   'P 1'
#
loop_
_entity.id
_entity.type
_entity.pdbx_description
1 polymer ?
#
loop_
_entity_poly.entity_id
_entity_poly.type
_entity_poly.pdbx_seq_one_letter_code
_entity_poly.pdbx_strand_id
1 'polypeptide(L)'
;MPTVVLHTGSAAAIRLFRSYAMLHDKGYLPAQEHELDKPVKELAPIRVSDLFDPSKYPNPEMANRLLDTATEVTDNSSGVVINTFEALETPELEAIRSELAASGVGHPGASQTFTASYSLTSHPKNVTNPVFWLLNFYRL
;
A
#
# COMPACT_ATOMS: atom_id res chain seq x y z
N MET A 1 -10.43 15.28 14.42
CA MET A 1 -10.90 15.65 13.07
C MET A 1 -10.83 14.40 12.20
N PRO A 2 -11.77 14.18 11.27
CA PRO A 2 -11.63 13.10 10.30
C PRO A 2 -10.41 13.37 9.41
N THR A 3 -9.59 12.33 9.19
CA THR A 3 -8.37 12.41 8.39
C THR A 3 -8.45 11.39 7.26
N VAL A 4 -8.06 11.77 6.06
CA VAL A 4 -7.94 10.86 4.90
C VAL A 4 -6.48 10.81 4.48
N VAL A 5 -5.96 9.60 4.27
CA VAL A 5 -4.56 9.36 3.89
C VAL A 5 -4.47 9.05 2.40
N LEU A 6 -3.55 9.71 1.70
CA LEU A 6 -3.21 9.37 0.32
C LEU A 6 -1.96 8.48 0.30
N HIS A 7 -2.12 7.25 -0.20
CA HIS A 7 -0.98 6.41 -0.58
C HIS A 7 -0.61 6.67 -2.04
N THR A 8 0.67 6.98 -2.25
CA THR A 8 1.23 7.25 -3.59
C THR A 8 1.85 6.00 -4.25
N GLY A 9 1.93 4.89 -3.52
CA GLY A 9 2.29 3.57 -4.05
C GLY A 9 1.08 2.82 -4.62
N SER A 10 1.34 1.61 -5.13
CA SER A 10 0.29 0.71 -5.60
C SER A 10 -0.39 -0.03 -4.42
N ALA A 11 -1.54 -0.65 -4.66
CA ALA A 11 -2.19 -1.49 -3.64
C ALA A 11 -1.30 -2.67 -3.24
N ALA A 12 -0.56 -3.26 -4.19
CA ALA A 12 0.41 -4.32 -3.90
C ALA A 12 1.51 -3.87 -2.91
N ALA A 13 2.06 -2.65 -3.08
CA ALA A 13 3.07 -2.12 -2.17
C ALA A 13 2.52 -1.90 -0.75
N ILE A 14 1.29 -1.36 -0.64
CA ILE A 14 0.62 -1.18 0.65
C ILE A 14 0.41 -2.53 1.33
N ARG A 15 -0.11 -3.52 0.59
CA ARG A 15 -0.32 -4.88 1.11
C ARG A 15 0.99 -5.52 1.58
N LEU A 16 2.09 -5.30 0.87
CA LEU A 16 3.42 -5.77 1.27
C LEU A 16 3.85 -5.16 2.61
N PHE A 17 3.72 -3.84 2.78
CA PHE A 17 4.03 -3.16 4.03
C PHE A 17 3.20 -3.70 5.20
N ARG A 18 1.90 -3.85 5.01
CA ARG A 18 1.00 -4.39 6.04
C ARG A 18 1.25 -5.87 6.36
N SER A 19 1.85 -6.61 5.42
CA SER A 19 2.23 -8.01 5.61
C SER A 19 3.61 -8.20 6.25
N TYR A 20 4.32 -7.13 6.62
CA TYR A 20 5.72 -7.21 7.05
C TYR A 20 5.97 -8.14 8.24
N ALA A 21 5.13 -8.05 9.28
CA ALA A 21 5.23 -8.94 10.44
C ALA A 21 5.12 -10.42 10.04
N MET A 22 4.15 -10.76 9.19
CA MET A 22 3.98 -12.12 8.66
C MET A 22 5.18 -12.57 7.81
N LEU A 23 5.76 -11.66 7.01
CA LEU A 23 6.94 -11.97 6.19
C LEU A 23 8.15 -12.32 7.07
N HIS A 24 8.32 -11.63 8.20
CA HIS A 24 9.37 -11.92 9.17
C HIS A 24 9.09 -13.24 9.90
N ASP A 25 7.87 -13.47 10.37
CA ASP A 25 7.47 -14.70 11.07
C ASP A 25 7.65 -15.97 10.22
N LYS A 26 7.47 -15.83 8.90
CA LYS A 26 7.67 -16.93 7.94
C LYS A 26 9.11 -17.06 7.44
N GLY A 27 10.02 -16.22 7.92
CA GLY A 27 11.44 -16.25 7.55
C GLY A 27 11.70 -15.83 6.10
N TYR A 28 10.84 -15.00 5.51
CA TYR A 28 11.12 -14.37 4.21
C TYR A 28 12.04 -13.16 4.35
N LEU A 29 12.00 -12.50 5.51
CA LEU A 29 12.83 -11.34 5.85
C LEU A 29 13.62 -11.60 7.15
N PRO A 30 14.87 -11.10 7.26
CA PRO A 30 15.65 -10.46 6.20
C PRO A 30 16.05 -11.46 5.10
N ALA A 31 16.05 -11.01 3.85
CA ALA A 31 16.22 -11.87 2.69
C ALA A 31 17.67 -12.34 2.54
N GLN A 32 17.87 -13.66 2.45
CA GLN A 32 19.16 -14.27 2.16
C GLN A 32 19.39 -14.39 0.64
N GLU A 33 20.63 -14.22 0.19
CA GLU A 33 20.99 -14.21 -1.24
C GLU A 33 20.55 -15.50 -1.98
N HIS A 34 20.65 -16.65 -1.32
CA HIS A 34 20.28 -17.94 -1.90
C HIS A 34 18.76 -18.19 -1.97
N GLU A 35 17.95 -17.32 -1.37
CA GLU A 35 16.49 -17.44 -1.33
C GLU A 35 15.77 -16.40 -2.20
N LEU A 36 16.48 -15.51 -2.90
CA LEU A 36 15.87 -14.40 -3.63
C LEU A 36 14.82 -14.83 -4.67
N ASP A 37 15.02 -15.98 -5.33
CA ASP A 37 14.07 -16.53 -6.31
C ASP A 37 12.87 -17.26 -5.69
N LYS A 38 12.86 -17.45 -4.37
CA LYS A 38 11.80 -18.18 -3.66
C LYS A 38 10.48 -17.41 -3.79
N PRO A 39 9.37 -18.09 -4.16
CA PRO A 39 8.07 -17.45 -4.22
C PRO A 39 7.52 -17.16 -2.82
N VAL A 40 6.88 -16.00 -2.67
CA VAL A 40 6.12 -15.61 -1.47
C VAL A 40 4.67 -16.01 -1.71
N LYS A 41 4.25 -17.15 -1.13
CA LYS A 41 2.98 -17.81 -1.50
C LYS A 41 1.75 -16.97 -1.13
N GLU A 42 1.87 -16.19 -0.07
CA GLU A 42 0.84 -15.33 0.50
C GLU A 42 0.60 -14.07 -0.35
N LEU A 43 1.61 -13.68 -1.14
CA LEU A 43 1.62 -12.48 -1.96
C LEU A 43 1.94 -12.82 -3.44
N ALA A 44 1.52 -13.99 -3.93
CA ALA A 44 1.79 -14.39 -5.30
C ALA A 44 1.32 -13.30 -6.31
N PRO A 45 2.09 -13.00 -7.37
CA PRO A 45 3.25 -13.73 -7.88
C PRO A 45 4.63 -13.27 -7.34
N ILE A 46 4.69 -12.54 -6.23
CA ILE A 46 5.90 -11.90 -5.69
C ILE A 46 6.97 -12.92 -5.23
N ARG A 47 8.24 -12.58 -5.44
CA ARG A 47 9.41 -13.34 -4.94
C ARG A 47 10.10 -12.60 -3.79
N VAL A 48 10.98 -13.29 -3.08
CA VAL A 48 11.75 -12.70 -1.97
C VAL A 48 12.61 -11.51 -2.44
N SER A 49 13.14 -11.54 -3.67
CA SER A 49 13.87 -10.42 -4.28
C SER A 49 13.09 -9.11 -4.35
N ASP A 50 11.76 -9.19 -4.41
CA ASP A 50 10.88 -8.05 -4.61
C ASP A 50 10.42 -7.44 -3.28
N LEU A 51 10.74 -8.09 -2.15
CA LEU A 51 10.33 -7.65 -0.83
C LEU A 51 11.09 -6.39 -0.39
N PHE A 52 10.37 -5.47 0.24
CA PHE A 52 10.99 -4.37 0.96
C PHE A 52 11.69 -4.92 2.21
N ASP A 53 13.03 -4.91 2.18
CA ASP A 53 13.88 -5.37 3.26
C ASP A 53 14.66 -4.19 3.85
N PRO A 54 14.24 -3.64 5.02
CA PRO A 54 14.93 -2.55 5.70
C PRO A 54 16.41 -2.80 5.96
N SER A 55 16.82 -4.07 6.15
CA SER A 55 18.21 -4.42 6.45
C SER A 55 19.17 -4.16 5.29
N LYS A 56 18.65 -4.05 4.05
CA LYS A 56 19.44 -3.77 2.85
C LYS A 56 19.72 -2.27 2.64
N TYR A 57 19.13 -1.38 3.44
CA TYR A 57 19.31 0.06 3.32
C TYR A 57 20.41 0.56 4.27
N PRO A 58 21.12 1.66 3.91
CA PRO A 58 22.16 2.25 4.76
C PRO A 58 21.68 2.68 6.15
N ASN A 59 20.38 2.98 6.29
CA ASN A 59 19.74 3.32 7.55
C ASN A 59 18.50 2.44 7.78
N PRO A 60 18.66 1.25 8.38
CA PRO A 60 17.56 0.33 8.63
C PRO A 60 16.51 0.89 9.61
N GLU A 61 16.91 1.71 10.58
CA GLU A 61 15.97 2.32 11.53
C GLU A 61 15.00 3.27 10.83
N MET A 62 15.51 4.09 9.90
CA MET A 62 14.67 4.97 9.10
C MET A 62 13.72 4.19 8.17
N ALA A 63 14.21 3.09 7.57
CA ALA A 63 13.40 2.23 6.72
C ALA A 63 12.27 1.51 7.50
N ASN A 64 12.56 1.01 8.70
CA ASN A 64 11.54 0.46 9.59
C ASN A 64 10.54 1.54 10.03
N ARG A 65 11.02 2.73 10.39
CA ARG A 65 10.13 3.84 10.78
C ARG A 65 9.18 4.25 9.65
N LEU A 66 9.62 4.20 8.39
CA LEU A 66 8.75 4.46 7.24
C LEU A 66 7.61 3.44 7.17
N LEU A 67 7.92 2.16 7.35
CA LEU A 67 6.95 1.07 7.35
C LEU A 67 5.91 1.24 8.49
N ASP A 68 6.39 1.48 9.70
CA ASP A 68 5.54 1.65 10.88
C ASP A 68 4.63 2.86 10.71
N THR A 69 5.20 3.99 10.28
CA THR A 69 4.44 5.23 10.06
C THR A 69 3.39 5.05 8.97
N ALA A 70 3.71 4.39 7.86
CA ALA A 70 2.77 4.15 6.77
C ALA A 70 1.56 3.32 7.23
N THR A 71 1.79 2.34 8.10
CA THR A 71 0.74 1.45 8.64
C THR A 71 -0.08 2.16 9.72
N GLU A 72 0.58 2.77 10.71
CA GLU A 72 -0.06 3.47 11.83
C GLU A 72 -0.93 4.65 11.37
N VAL A 73 -0.43 5.46 10.44
CA VAL A 73 -1.19 6.62 9.91
C VAL A 73 -2.44 6.15 9.16
N THR A 74 -2.33 5.03 8.43
CA THR A 74 -3.46 4.42 7.72
C THR A 74 -4.51 3.90 8.71
N ASP A 75 -4.10 3.14 9.72
CA ASP A 75 -4.99 2.52 10.71
C ASP A 75 -5.74 3.56 11.56
N ASN A 76 -5.12 4.71 11.80
CA ASN A 76 -5.72 5.81 12.57
C ASN A 76 -6.47 6.83 11.69
N SER A 77 -6.59 6.59 10.38
CA SER A 77 -7.31 7.46 9.46
C SER A 77 -8.79 7.06 9.31
N SER A 78 -9.63 8.04 8.98
CA SER A 78 -11.05 7.83 8.65
C SER A 78 -11.24 7.25 7.24
N GLY A 79 -10.18 7.20 6.44
CA GLY A 79 -10.22 6.63 5.10
C GLY A 79 -8.89 6.72 4.39
N VAL A 80 -8.75 5.88 3.37
CA VAL A 80 -7.53 5.73 2.60
C VAL A 80 -7.84 5.90 1.13
N VAL A 81 -7.02 6.70 0.46
CA VAL A 81 -7.04 6.89 -0.98
C VAL A 81 -5.83 6.18 -1.57
N ILE A 82 -6.08 5.34 -2.57
CA ILE A 82 -5.02 4.68 -3.35
C ILE A 82 -5.22 5.04 -4.83
N ASN A 83 -4.15 5.53 -5.46
CA ASN A 83 -4.15 5.83 -6.89
C ASN A 83 -3.96 4.54 -7.72
N THR A 84 -5.03 3.77 -7.86
CA THR A 84 -5.10 2.53 -8.63
C THR A 84 -6.52 2.34 -9.18
N PHE A 85 -6.81 1.23 -9.84
CA PHE A 85 -8.16 0.89 -10.25
C PHE A 85 -8.48 -0.57 -9.96
N GLU A 86 -9.76 -0.84 -9.69
CA GLU A 86 -10.22 -2.12 -9.16
C GLU A 86 -9.75 -3.32 -10.00
N ALA A 87 -9.91 -3.24 -11.32
CA ALA A 87 -9.56 -4.33 -12.23
C ALA A 87 -8.05 -4.61 -12.34
N LEU A 88 -7.18 -3.70 -11.86
CA LEU A 88 -5.73 -3.89 -11.89
C LEU A 88 -5.24 -4.69 -10.68
N GLU A 89 -5.72 -4.33 -9.49
CA GLU A 89 -5.21 -4.81 -8.20
C GLU A 89 -6.36 -5.30 -7.30
N THR A 90 -7.36 -5.97 -7.88
CA THR A 90 -8.54 -6.48 -7.13
C THR A 90 -8.13 -7.30 -5.91
N PRO A 91 -7.22 -8.29 -6.03
CA PRO A 91 -6.84 -9.12 -4.87
C PRO A 91 -6.25 -8.30 -3.72
N GLU A 92 -5.44 -7.30 -4.05
CA GLU A 92 -4.77 -6.43 -3.08
C GLU A 92 -5.77 -5.49 -2.40
N LEU A 93 -6.67 -4.89 -3.19
CA LEU A 93 -7.70 -3.99 -2.69
C LEU A 93 -8.67 -4.72 -1.76
N GLU A 94 -9.10 -5.94 -2.11
CA GLU A 94 -9.96 -6.75 -1.25
C GLU A 94 -9.27 -7.16 0.05
N ALA A 95 -7.98 -7.54 -0.01
CA ALA A 95 -7.20 -7.85 1.18
C ALA A 95 -7.07 -6.63 2.11
N ILE A 96 -6.73 -5.46 1.55
CA ILE A 96 -6.61 -4.20 2.31
C ILE A 96 -7.96 -3.83 2.94
N ARG A 97 -9.06 -3.88 2.19
CA ARG A 97 -10.40 -3.60 2.71
C ARG A 97 -10.77 -4.54 3.85
N SER A 98 -10.53 -5.84 3.68
CA SER A 98 -10.80 -6.85 4.71
C SER A 98 -9.97 -6.60 5.97
N GLU A 99 -8.70 -6.23 5.82
CA GLU A 99 -7.81 -5.95 6.94
C GLU A 99 -8.22 -4.69 7.70
N LEU A 100 -8.52 -3.60 6.98
CA LEU A 100 -8.99 -2.34 7.57
C LEU A 100 -10.38 -2.48 8.21
N ALA A 101 -11.22 -3.39 7.71
CA ALA A 101 -12.49 -3.73 8.35
C ALA A 101 -12.30 -4.57 9.62
N ALA A 102 -11.35 -5.52 9.60
CA ALA A 102 -11.04 -6.39 10.74
C ALA A 102 -10.32 -5.66 11.88
N SER A 103 -9.50 -4.66 11.56
CA SER A 103 -8.77 -3.86 12.55
C SER A 103 -9.68 -2.97 13.40
N GLY A 104 -10.96 -2.79 13.03
CA GLY A 104 -12.04 -2.43 13.94
C GLY A 104 -11.67 -1.34 14.96
N VAL A 105 -11.08 -0.22 14.52
CA VAL A 105 -10.93 0.96 15.39
C VAL A 105 -12.33 1.48 15.66
N GLY A 106 -12.89 1.07 16.81
CA GLY A 106 -14.23 1.39 17.27
C GLY A 106 -14.47 2.89 17.46
N HIS A 107 -14.75 3.58 16.37
CA HIS A 107 -15.61 4.75 16.29
C HIS A 107 -16.56 4.56 15.09
N PRO A 108 -17.77 5.15 15.11
CA PRO A 108 -18.70 5.08 13.99
C PRO A 108 -18.13 5.87 12.81
N GLY A 109 -17.31 5.21 12.01
CA GLY A 109 -16.57 5.79 10.90
C GLY A 109 -15.62 4.74 10.37
N ALA A 110 -16.16 3.68 9.76
CA ALA A 110 -15.40 2.67 9.04
C ALA A 110 -14.33 3.35 8.19
N SER A 111 -13.08 2.87 8.27
CA SER A 111 -12.03 3.36 7.38
C SER A 111 -12.43 2.99 5.95
N GLN A 112 -12.91 3.97 5.20
CA GLN A 112 -13.38 3.76 3.83
C GLN A 112 -12.18 3.78 2.90
N THR A 113 -11.99 2.69 2.15
CA THR A 113 -11.01 2.65 1.07
C THR A 113 -11.64 3.27 -0.18
N PHE A 114 -11.10 4.39 -0.62
CA PHE A 114 -11.46 5.03 -1.88
C PHE A 114 -10.39 4.70 -2.93
N THR A 115 -10.80 3.99 -3.97
CA THR A 115 -9.95 3.76 -5.14
C THR A 115 -10.11 4.94 -6.09
N ALA A 116 -9.02 5.62 -6.43
CA ALA A 116 -9.02 6.68 -7.41
C ALA A 116 -8.42 6.17 -8.73
N SER A 117 -9.28 5.85 -9.68
CA SER A 117 -8.88 5.44 -11.03
C SER A 117 -8.90 6.62 -11.99
N TYR A 118 -7.89 6.75 -12.85
CA TYR A 118 -7.97 7.59 -14.06
C TYR A 118 -8.03 6.71 -15.31
N SER A 119 -8.99 6.96 -16.19
CA SER A 119 -9.07 6.33 -17.51
C SER A 119 -8.29 7.18 -18.52
N LEU A 120 -7.19 6.66 -19.08
CA LEU A 120 -6.45 7.29 -20.20
C LEU A 120 -7.20 7.21 -21.55
N THR A 121 -8.44 6.71 -21.58
CA THR A 121 -9.17 6.44 -22.83
C THR A 121 -9.75 7.68 -23.50
N SER A 122 -9.80 8.83 -22.82
CA SER A 122 -9.84 10.12 -23.50
C SER A 122 -8.42 10.64 -23.60
N HIS A 123 -7.86 10.74 -24.82
CA HIS A 123 -6.73 11.61 -25.09
C HIS A 123 -7.24 13.05 -25.25
N PRO A 124 -7.15 13.95 -24.25
CA PRO A 124 -6.82 15.33 -24.56
C PRO A 124 -5.35 15.36 -24.93
N LYS A 125 -5.04 15.87 -26.12
CA LYS A 125 -3.67 16.04 -26.66
C LYS A 125 -2.78 17.02 -25.86
N ASN A 126 -3.07 17.26 -24.58
CA ASN A 126 -2.37 18.22 -23.71
C ASN A 126 -2.58 17.87 -22.22
N VAL A 127 -2.02 16.76 -21.75
CA VAL A 127 -1.94 16.50 -20.30
C VAL A 127 -0.49 16.30 -19.92
N THR A 128 0.17 17.38 -19.54
CA THR A 128 1.59 17.40 -19.17
C THR A 128 1.86 17.01 -17.72
N ASN A 129 0.85 16.73 -16.89
CA ASN A 129 1.11 16.25 -15.52
C ASN A 129 -0.09 15.55 -14.86
N PRO A 130 -0.09 14.20 -14.71
CA PRO A 130 -1.17 13.48 -14.02
C PRO A 130 -1.24 13.77 -12.50
N VAL A 131 -0.13 14.17 -11.87
CA VAL A 131 -0.09 14.50 -10.43
C VAL A 131 -0.87 15.79 -10.13
N PHE A 132 -0.90 16.74 -11.06
CA PHE A 132 -1.62 18.01 -10.92
C PHE A 132 -3.15 17.83 -10.89
N TRP A 133 -3.66 16.76 -11.50
CA TRP A 133 -5.09 16.43 -11.48
C TRP A 133 -5.53 15.67 -10.23
N LEU A 134 -4.70 14.76 -9.70
CA LEU A 134 -4.97 14.12 -8.40
C LEU A 134 -5.12 15.18 -7.29
N LEU A 135 -4.22 16.17 -7.22
CA LEU A 135 -4.28 17.22 -6.20
C LEU A 135 -5.52 18.13 -6.30
N ASN A 136 -6.07 18.35 -7.50
CA ASN A 136 -7.29 19.17 -7.66
C ASN A 136 -8.58 18.44 -7.28
N PHE A 137 -8.59 17.10 -7.29
CA PHE A 137 -9.75 16.31 -6.89
C PHE A 137 -9.86 16.15 -5.35
N TYR A 138 -8.76 16.30 -4.60
CA TYR A 138 -8.73 16.23 -3.12
C TYR A 138 -8.82 17.60 -2.41
N ARG A 139 -9.30 18.65 -3.08
CA ARG A 139 -9.74 19.85 -2.35
C ARG A 139 -11.02 19.50 -1.58
N LEU A 140 -10.85 19.15 -0.30
CA LEU A 140 -11.85 19.29 0.75
C LEU A 140 -12.24 20.76 0.92
#